data_AF-A0A0C2FML9-F1
#
_entry.id   AF-A0A0C2FML9-F1
#
_cell.length_a   1.000
_cell.length_b   1.000
_cell.length_c   1.000
_cell.angle_alpha   90.00
_cell.angle_beta   90.00
_cell.angle_gamma   90.00
#
_symmetry.space_group_name_H-M   'P 1'
#
loop_
_entity.id
_entity.type
_entity.pdbx_description
1 polymer ?
#
loop_
_entity_poly.entity_id
_entity_poly.type
_entity_poly.pdbx_seq_one_letter_code
_entity_poly.pdbx_strand_id
1 'polypeptide(L)'
;VDKKKVDEWRYTKGLEVMQKALLAKVSQSVMLRQALSESGKKILVHAFPGDSIYGAGHAQVKKWCESMKANGATTIRIPATFPLTSETVMNCPNFAQGRNVLGVILMQLREMLRENKVPIIDLSSVFDSLRIGTNNVDATMDDQ
;
A
#
# COMPACT_ATOMS: atom_id res chain seq x y z
N VAL A 1 4.38 -24.50 -2.42
CA VAL A 1 3.21 -23.92 -1.70
C VAL A 1 2.02 -23.94 -2.65
N ASP A 2 0.84 -24.38 -2.20
CA ASP A 2 -0.38 -24.44 -3.02
C ASP A 2 -0.90 -23.04 -3.37
N LYS A 3 -1.06 -22.76 -4.66
CA LYS A 3 -1.52 -21.46 -5.18
C LYS A 3 -2.89 -21.07 -4.62
N LYS A 4 -3.84 -22.01 -4.50
CA LYS A 4 -5.20 -21.71 -4.03
C LYS A 4 -5.17 -21.22 -2.57
N LYS A 5 -4.37 -21.89 -1.74
CA LYS A 5 -4.18 -21.49 -0.33
C LYS A 5 -3.48 -20.14 -0.21
N VAL A 6 -2.52 -19.85 -1.09
CA VAL A 6 -1.85 -18.54 -1.13
C VAL A 6 -2.85 -17.45 -1.49
N ASP A 7 -3.65 -17.64 -2.53
CA ASP A 7 -4.62 -16.63 -2.95
C ASP A 7 -5.71 -16.41 -1.87
N GLU A 8 -6.23 -17.48 -1.28
CA GLU A 8 -7.17 -17.40 -0.14
C GLU A 8 -6.59 -16.60 1.04
N TRP A 9 -5.33 -16.86 1.40
CA TRP A 9 -4.64 -16.09 2.44
C TRP A 9 -4.51 -14.61 2.04
N ARG A 10 -4.17 -14.33 0.77
CA ARG A 10 -4.01 -12.95 0.26
C ARG A 10 -5.31 -12.15 0.29
N TYR A 11 -6.47 -12.80 0.20
CA TYR A 11 -7.80 -12.16 0.31
C TYR A 11 -8.35 -12.08 1.75
N THR A 12 -7.68 -12.70 2.72
CA THR A 12 -8.12 -12.76 4.12
C THR A 12 -7.03 -12.20 5.05
N LYS A 13 -6.29 -13.07 5.76
CA LYS A 13 -5.28 -12.66 6.75
C LYS A 13 -4.15 -11.83 6.14
N GLY A 14 -3.74 -12.15 4.91
CA GLY A 14 -2.74 -11.36 4.18
C GLY A 14 -3.22 -9.94 3.89
N LEU A 15 -4.51 -9.77 3.57
CA LEU A 15 -5.13 -8.47 3.36
C LEU A 15 -5.13 -7.63 4.64
N GLU A 16 -5.46 -8.24 5.78
CA GLU A 16 -5.40 -7.56 7.08
C GLU A 16 -3.99 -7.10 7.44
N VAL A 17 -3.00 -7.99 7.28
CA VAL A 17 -1.60 -7.68 7.60
C VAL A 17 -1.07 -6.57 6.69
N MET A 18 -1.35 -6.64 5.39
CA MET A 18 -0.91 -5.63 4.42
C MET A 18 -1.49 -4.25 4.75
N GLN A 19 -2.78 -4.19 5.08
CA GLN A 19 -3.44 -2.92 5.44
C GLN A 19 -2.90 -2.33 6.74
N LYS A 20 -2.63 -3.16 7.76
CA LYS A 20 -1.96 -2.71 9.00
C LYS A 20 -0.57 -2.15 8.73
N ALA A 21 0.23 -2.85 7.91
CA ALA A 21 1.56 -2.41 7.55
C ALA A 21 1.56 -1.09 6.77
N LEU A 22 0.64 -0.92 5.82
CA LEU A 22 0.49 0.31 5.05
C LEU A 22 0.00 1.47 5.91
N LEU A 23 -0.97 1.26 6.79
CA LEU A 23 -1.43 2.28 7.73
C LEU A 23 -0.29 2.74 8.65
N ALA A 24 0.48 1.79 9.21
CA ALA A 24 1.66 2.11 10.02
C ALA A 24 2.69 2.91 9.23
N LYS A 25 3.00 2.48 7.99
CA LYS A 25 3.95 3.18 7.11
C LYS A 25 3.49 4.60 6.79
N VAL A 26 2.21 4.80 6.49
CA VAL A 26 1.65 6.14 6.26
C VAL A 26 1.69 6.97 7.53
N SER A 27 1.46 6.38 8.71
CA SER A 27 1.50 7.11 9.99
C SER A 27 2.91 7.60 10.35
N GLN A 28 3.94 6.85 9.95
CA GLN A 28 5.35 7.09 10.30
C GLN A 28 6.12 7.90 9.24
N SER A 29 5.74 7.79 7.95
CA SER A 29 6.53 8.35 6.85
C SER A 29 5.92 9.65 6.31
N VAL A 30 6.53 10.79 6.65
CA VAL A 30 6.16 12.11 6.11
C VAL A 30 6.23 12.13 4.58
N MET A 31 7.26 11.50 3.99
CA MET A 31 7.40 11.43 2.53
C MET A 31 6.24 10.67 1.87
N LEU A 32 5.81 9.55 2.45
CA LEU A 32 4.69 8.80 1.89
C LEU A 32 3.38 9.58 2.01
N ARG A 33 3.15 10.26 3.14
CA ARG A 33 1.97 11.13 3.32
C ARG A 33 1.95 12.24 2.27
N GLN A 34 3.10 12.88 2.03
CA GLN A 34 3.23 13.92 1.02
C GLN A 34 2.93 13.38 -0.39
N ALA A 35 3.55 12.26 -0.78
CA ALA A 35 3.32 11.64 -2.08
C ALA A 35 1.86 11.22 -2.29
N LEU A 36 1.19 10.71 -1.24
CA LEU A 36 -0.23 10.38 -1.29
C LEU A 36 -1.08 11.65 -1.46
N SER A 37 -0.81 12.70 -0.70
CA SER A 37 -1.52 13.98 -0.85
C SER A 37 -1.35 14.58 -2.25
N GLU A 38 -0.13 14.63 -2.78
CA GLU A 38 0.19 15.16 -4.12
C GLU A 38 -0.40 14.34 -5.26
N SER A 39 -0.66 13.06 -5.04
CA SER A 39 -1.35 12.23 -6.04
C SER A 39 -2.78 12.71 -6.31
N GLY A 40 -3.38 13.49 -5.40
CA GLY A 40 -4.64 14.17 -5.60
C GLY A 40 -5.78 13.23 -5.99
N LYS A 41 -6.40 13.46 -7.15
CA LYS A 41 -7.48 12.61 -7.70
C LYS A 41 -6.99 11.55 -8.68
N LYS A 42 -5.67 11.38 -8.85
CA LYS A 42 -5.12 10.38 -9.78
C LYS A 42 -5.40 8.97 -9.27
N ILE A 43 -5.58 8.06 -10.21
CA ILE A 43 -5.68 6.63 -9.94
C ILE A 43 -4.28 6.10 -9.67
N LEU A 44 -4.08 5.45 -8.52
CA LEU A 44 -2.81 4.80 -8.18
C LEU A 44 -2.82 3.36 -8.70
N VAL A 45 -1.87 3.01 -9.55
CA VAL A 45 -1.77 1.67 -10.15
C VAL A 45 -0.43 1.05 -9.78
N HIS A 46 -0.48 -0.10 -9.09
CA HIS A 46 0.67 -0.94 -8.81
C HIS A 46 0.88 -1.92 -9.96
N ALA A 47 1.86 -1.64 -10.81
CA ALA A 47 2.14 -2.42 -12.01
C ALA A 47 3.28 -3.42 -11.79
N PHE A 48 2.97 -4.59 -11.22
CA PHE A 48 3.96 -5.65 -11.00
C PHE A 48 3.67 -6.90 -11.85
N PRO A 49 4.64 -7.45 -12.60
CA PRO A 49 4.44 -8.67 -13.39
C PRO A 49 4.06 -9.87 -12.51
N GLY A 50 3.08 -10.67 -12.96
CA GLY A 50 2.68 -11.89 -12.26
C GLY A 50 1.80 -11.68 -11.02
N ASP A 51 1.51 -10.43 -10.63
CA ASP A 51 0.58 -10.12 -9.55
C ASP A 51 -0.75 -9.57 -10.09
N SER A 52 -1.79 -10.42 -10.03
CA SER A 52 -3.16 -10.07 -10.40
C SER A 52 -4.06 -9.69 -9.22
N ILE A 53 -3.57 -9.75 -7.98
CA ILE A 53 -4.34 -9.41 -6.78
C ILE A 53 -3.96 -8.02 -6.28
N TYR A 54 -2.73 -7.87 -5.76
CA TYR A 54 -2.27 -6.57 -5.26
C TYR A 54 -1.81 -5.65 -6.38
N GLY A 55 -1.38 -6.23 -7.51
CA GLY A 55 -1.03 -5.51 -8.72
C GLY A 55 -2.11 -5.53 -9.80
N ALA A 56 -1.83 -4.77 -10.86
CA ALA A 56 -2.61 -4.67 -12.10
C ALA A 56 -2.01 -5.52 -13.25
N GLY A 57 -0.95 -6.27 -12.99
CA GLY A 57 0.01 -6.69 -14.02
C GLY A 57 0.83 -5.51 -14.56
N HIS A 58 1.87 -5.77 -15.35
CA HIS A 58 2.75 -4.71 -15.89
C HIS A 58 2.49 -4.40 -17.36
N ALA A 59 2.51 -5.41 -18.24
CA ALA A 59 2.57 -5.21 -19.68
C ALA A 59 1.33 -4.55 -20.31
N GLN A 60 0.17 -4.60 -19.65
CA GLN A 60 -1.11 -4.16 -20.23
C GLN A 60 -1.67 -2.86 -19.64
N VAL A 61 -1.05 -2.30 -18.58
CA VAL A 61 -1.57 -1.10 -17.91
C VAL A 61 -1.65 0.09 -18.87
N LYS A 62 -0.64 0.27 -19.72
CA LYS A 62 -0.62 1.37 -20.71
C LYS A 62 -1.79 1.27 -21.70
N LYS A 63 -2.00 0.09 -22.30
CA LYS A 63 -3.11 -0.16 -23.23
C LYS A 63 -4.47 0.00 -22.55
N TRP A 64 -4.59 -0.42 -21.30
CA TRP A 64 -5.80 -0.23 -20.50
C TRP A 64 -6.10 1.26 -20.27
N CYS A 65 -5.10 2.07 -19.92
CA CYS A 65 -5.26 3.52 -19.81
C CYS A 65 -5.69 4.17 -21.14
N GLU A 66 -5.08 3.77 -22.25
CA GLU A 66 -5.43 4.26 -23.59
C GLU A 66 -6.88 3.90 -23.97
N SER A 67 -7.30 2.66 -23.67
CA SER A 67 -8.68 2.21 -23.90
C SER A 67 -9.70 2.96 -23.04
N MET A 68 -9.40 3.18 -21.74
CA MET A 68 -10.25 3.99 -20.85
C MET A 68 -10.44 5.39 -21.43
N LYS A 69 -9.36 6.02 -21.89
CA LYS A 69 -9.40 7.34 -22.52
C LYS A 69 -10.22 7.34 -23.82
N ALA A 70 -10.03 6.34 -24.68
CA ALA A 70 -10.76 6.22 -25.94
C ALA A 70 -12.27 6.05 -25.73
N ASN A 71 -12.66 5.36 -24.66
CA ASN A 71 -14.06 5.13 -24.29
C ASN A 71 -14.68 6.32 -23.50
N GLY A 72 -13.94 7.42 -23.33
CA GLY A 72 -14.40 8.59 -22.57
C GLY A 72 -14.50 8.36 -21.05
N ALA A 73 -13.99 7.25 -20.54
CA ALA A 73 -14.03 6.93 -19.13
C ALA A 73 -12.96 7.75 -18.37
N THR A 74 -13.42 8.68 -17.54
CA THR A 74 -12.55 9.56 -16.73
C THR A 74 -12.50 9.17 -15.26
N THR A 75 -13.34 8.22 -14.83
CA THR A 75 -13.49 7.81 -13.43
C THR A 75 -13.59 6.29 -13.30
N ILE A 76 -13.21 5.79 -12.13
CA ILE A 76 -13.34 4.38 -11.75
C ILE A 76 -13.99 4.34 -10.38
N ARG A 77 -14.96 3.43 -10.19
CA ARG A 77 -15.55 3.16 -8.88
C ARG A 77 -14.70 2.13 -8.14
N ILE A 78 -14.28 2.48 -6.93
CA ILE A 78 -13.54 1.60 -6.02
C ILE A 78 -14.24 1.61 -4.66
N PRO A 79 -14.05 0.58 -3.82
CA PRO A 79 -14.50 0.64 -2.43
C PRO A 79 -13.92 1.86 -1.72
N ALA A 80 -14.77 2.67 -1.09
CA ALA A 80 -14.36 3.96 -0.51
C ALA A 80 -13.76 3.84 0.89
N THR A 81 -14.17 2.83 1.65
CA THR A 81 -13.87 2.73 3.09
C THR A 81 -12.69 1.82 3.36
N PHE A 82 -11.73 2.34 4.14
CA PHE A 82 -10.67 1.54 4.75
C PHE A 82 -11.14 0.99 6.11
N PRO A 83 -10.77 -0.25 6.50
CA PRO A 83 -10.05 -1.23 5.69
C PRO A 83 -10.99 -1.96 4.70
N LEU A 84 -10.41 -2.49 3.63
CA LEU A 84 -11.05 -3.53 2.81
C LEU A 84 -11.26 -4.80 3.64
N THR A 85 -12.44 -5.39 3.51
CA THR A 85 -12.78 -6.72 4.01
C THR A 85 -12.63 -7.76 2.90
N SER A 86 -12.71 -9.05 3.26
CA SER A 86 -12.75 -10.15 2.29
C SER A 86 -13.93 -10.08 1.32
N GLU A 87 -14.98 -9.32 1.65
CA GLU A 87 -16.09 -9.04 0.75
C GLU A 87 -15.79 -7.84 -0.14
N THR A 88 -15.41 -6.69 0.44
CA THR A 88 -15.23 -5.46 -0.34
C THR A 88 -14.02 -5.53 -1.28
N VAL A 89 -13.00 -6.33 -0.96
CA VAL A 89 -11.85 -6.57 -1.86
C VAL A 89 -12.28 -7.22 -3.19
N MET A 90 -13.35 -8.01 -3.17
CA MET A 90 -13.90 -8.63 -4.38
C MET A 90 -14.62 -7.62 -5.28
N ASN A 91 -15.02 -6.48 -4.72
CA ASN A 91 -15.61 -5.34 -5.43
C ASN A 91 -14.56 -4.41 -6.04
N CYS A 92 -13.27 -4.63 -5.79
CA CYS A 92 -12.21 -3.91 -6.50
C CYS A 92 -12.26 -4.27 -7.99
N PRO A 93 -12.37 -3.28 -8.90
CA PRO A 93 -12.41 -3.54 -10.33
C PRO A 93 -11.06 -4.07 -10.82
N ASN A 94 -11.03 -4.66 -12.01
CA ASN A 94 -9.78 -4.98 -12.66
C ASN A 94 -9.18 -3.72 -13.30
N PHE A 95 -7.94 -3.43 -12.94
CA PHE A 95 -7.05 -2.49 -13.58
C PHE A 95 -6.18 -3.31 -14.52
N ALA A 96 -6.44 -3.24 -15.82
CA ALA A 96 -5.86 -4.13 -16.81
C ALA A 96 -6.08 -5.63 -16.46
N GLN A 97 -5.05 -6.34 -16.01
CA GLN A 97 -5.09 -7.80 -15.76
C GLN A 97 -5.31 -8.18 -14.30
N GLY A 98 -5.29 -7.21 -13.38
CA GLY A 98 -5.35 -7.48 -11.94
C GLY A 98 -6.19 -6.47 -11.18
N ARG A 99 -6.52 -6.79 -9.93
CA ARG A 99 -7.41 -5.97 -9.10
C ARG A 99 -6.75 -4.73 -8.52
N ASN A 100 -5.42 -4.65 -8.54
CA ASN A 100 -4.67 -3.51 -8.01
C ASN A 100 -5.07 -3.16 -6.57
N VAL A 101 -5.25 -4.18 -5.73
CA VAL A 101 -5.72 -4.00 -4.34
C VAL A 101 -4.79 -3.05 -3.56
N LEU A 102 -3.48 -3.08 -3.83
CA LEU A 102 -2.52 -2.17 -3.19
C LEU A 102 -2.79 -0.70 -3.56
N GLY A 103 -3.04 -0.43 -4.83
CA GLY A 103 -3.42 0.90 -5.29
C GLY A 103 -4.72 1.39 -4.66
N VAL A 104 -5.72 0.51 -4.52
CA VAL A 104 -6.98 0.82 -3.83
C VAL A 104 -6.75 1.18 -2.36
N ILE A 105 -5.99 0.37 -1.61
CA ILE A 105 -5.68 0.65 -0.20
C ILE A 105 -4.99 2.00 -0.06
N LEU A 106 -4.01 2.31 -0.91
CA LEU A 106 -3.31 3.60 -0.89
C LEU A 106 -4.24 4.78 -1.20
N MET A 107 -5.19 4.60 -2.12
CA MET A 107 -6.21 5.63 -2.40
C MET A 107 -7.16 5.83 -1.22
N GLN A 108 -7.55 4.77 -0.50
CA GLN A 108 -8.36 4.90 0.71
C GLN A 108 -7.58 5.59 1.85
N LEU A 109 -6.31 5.24 2.05
CA LEU A 109 -5.44 5.88 3.04
C LEU A 109 -5.21 7.37 2.71
N ARG A 110 -5.12 7.73 1.42
CA ARG A 110 -5.09 9.12 0.96
C ARG A 110 -6.36 9.89 1.36
N GLU A 111 -7.53 9.28 1.23
CA GLU A 111 -8.78 9.91 1.67
C GLU A 111 -8.81 10.05 3.20
N MET A 112 -8.38 9.03 3.95
CA MET A 112 -8.23 9.15 5.41
C MET A 112 -7.26 10.26 5.82
N LEU A 113 -6.16 10.47 5.09
CA LEU A 113 -5.24 11.59 5.33
C LEU A 113 -5.93 12.94 5.12
N ARG A 114 -6.71 13.08 4.04
CA ARG A 114 -7.47 14.31 3.76
C ARG A 114 -8.48 14.63 4.86
N GLU A 115 -9.07 13.59 5.45
CA GLU A 115 -10.02 13.69 6.56
C GLU A 115 -9.33 13.78 7.94
N ASN A 116 -7.99 13.87 8.00
CA ASN A 116 -7.20 13.87 9.23
C ASN A 116 -7.43 12.65 10.15
N LYS A 117 -7.77 11.49 9.56
CA LYS A 117 -8.03 10.23 10.28
C LYS A 117 -6.81 9.32 10.43
N VAL A 118 -5.63 9.73 9.93
CA VAL A 118 -4.38 8.99 10.09
C VAL A 118 -3.46 9.72 11.06
N PRO A 119 -3.11 9.10 12.21
CA PRO A 119 -2.24 9.73 13.20
C PRO A 119 -0.81 9.90 12.65
N ILE A 120 -0.12 10.92 13.14
CA ILE A 120 1.33 11.08 12.92
C ILE A 120 2.04 10.40 14.06
N ILE A 121 2.95 9.49 13.76
CA ILE A 121 3.81 8.87 14.76
C ILE A 121 5.21 9.41 14.55
N ASP A 122 5.70 10.16 15.54
CA ASP A 122 7.09 10.58 15.56
C ASP A 122 7.97 9.43 16.07
N LEU A 123 8.94 9.04 15.24
CA LEU A 123 9.89 7.97 15.54
C LEU A 123 11.25 8.52 16.02
N SER A 124 11.42 9.83 16.16
CA SER A 124 12.65 10.48 16.62
C SER A 124 13.20 9.83 17.90
N SER A 125 12.37 9.70 18.93
CA SER A 125 12.74 9.05 20.20
C SER A 125 13.16 7.58 20.06
N VAL A 126 12.56 6.84 19.12
CA VAL A 126 12.92 5.44 18.84
C VAL A 126 14.30 5.39 18.16
N PHE A 127 14.53 6.26 17.18
CA PHE A 127 15.83 6.38 16.51
C PHE A 127 16.93 6.81 17.48
N ASP A 128 16.65 7.78 18.36
CA ASP A 128 17.58 8.23 19.39
C ASP A 128 17.94 7.07 20.34
N SER A 129 16.95 6.30 20.78
CA SER A 129 17.17 5.13 21.64
C SER A 129 17.99 4.04 20.96
N LEU A 130 17.72 3.75 19.68
CA LEU A 130 18.49 2.77 18.89
C LEU A 130 19.94 3.23 18.67
N ARG A 131 20.16 4.53 18.45
CA ARG A 131 21.48 5.14 18.27
C ARG A 131 22.32 5.08 19.55
N ILE A 132 21.71 5.33 20.72
CA ILE A 132 22.40 5.22 22.01
C ILE A 132 22.77 3.75 22.29
N GLY A 133 21.87 2.80 22.01
CA GLY A 133 22.11 1.37 22.22
C GLY A 133 23.20 0.77 21.33
N THR A 134 23.56 1.39 20.21
CA THR A 134 24.63 0.89 19.30
C THR A 134 26.04 1.36 19.69
N ASN A 135 26.16 2.38 20.54
CA ASN A 135 27.46 2.89 20.99
C ASN A 135 27.97 2.22 22.28
N ASN A 136 27.19 1.33 22.88
CA ASN A 136 27.53 0.60 24.12
C ASN A 136 27.99 -0.85 23.88
N VAL A 137 28.32 -1.24 22.64
CA VAL A 137 29.07 -2.48 22.41
C VAL A 137 30.53 -2.25 22.79
N ASP A 138 30.90 -2.85 23.93
CA ASP A 138 32.21 -2.85 24.58
C ASP A 138 33.40 -2.79 23.61
N ALA A 139 34.15 -1.69 23.68
CA ALA A 139 35.49 -1.57 23.12
C ALA A 139 36.56 -2.17 24.06
N THR A 140 36.28 -3.29 24.75
CA THR A 140 37.17 -3.90 25.75
C THR A 140 37.52 -5.36 25.48
N MET A 141 37.34 -5.87 24.27
CA MET A 141 37.84 -7.21 23.90
C MET A 141 38.89 -7.10 22.80
N ASP A 142 40.15 -6.90 23.21
CA ASP A 142 41.37 -7.53 22.69
C ASP A 142 42.59 -6.68 23.08
N ASP A 143 43.09 -6.91 24.29
CA ASP A 143 44.49 -6.64 24.67
C ASP A 143 44.78 -7.48 25.92
N GLN A 144 45.04 -8.78 25.72
CA GLN A 144 45.78 -9.64 26.66
C GLN A 144 46.28 -10.92 25.96
#